data_AF-A0A7X9F5P2-F1
#
_entry.id   AF-A0A7X9F5P2-F1
#
_cell.length_a   1.000
_cell.length_b   1.000
_cell.length_c   1.000
_cell.angle_alpha   90.00
_cell.angle_beta   90.00
_cell.angle_gamma   90.00
#
_symmetry.space_group_name_H-M   'P 1'
#
loop_
_entity.id
_entity.type
_entity.pdbx_description
1 polymer ?
#
loop_
_entity_poly.entity_id
_entity_poly.type
_entity_poly.pdbx_seq_one_letter_code
_entity_poly.pdbx_strand_id
1 'polypeptide(L)'
;MVDKDNKLLPWYSPMENAFDHFLRLRWNFVKTKVPLSPGPLPRSLYPQYYFYCAFKPDSGRLLPDTWMNDIGEKIPNWFESARLYSAYTGDTSVMNIVRRFIDYTILHGTSPADFAWPGFPYTTTNAGDTIFRGFTSAGRLAMHETHIDHAGDMGLTYYRMYLYSGEIKYLEAAVSIADVLAENAKAGTSTESVLPYRVIMYKGLITAPYGANWTGCYMLFDNLIDAGKGDVHKYMRAKNLIRDFLLEYPMKTGYWTDGHTDTDIKSNTYKSNLSASNMALCLFDYPDLDPDWKTNIPKLIKWTEDFFIFRTVPGEPSTMWGANIVGEQDSFNFKMDYQTARYAAECARWYSLSGDESYREKALRSLTWVTYCNDSSGMAFESPVSKGILSWWSDCYGECPRMFYHAFAGMPELAPPGENHILYSEIVLKDVRYEPRKITFTATASEGVEYLRLSFRPARITIEGMDLPKRDDDSPDGYSLKKIGRGAFSLVIRHKKAGVIEISG
;
A
#
# COMPACT_ATOMS: atom_id res chain seq x y z
N MET A 1 8.76 15.82 21.35
CA MET A 1 10.14 15.92 21.90
C MET A 1 11.09 16.28 20.77
N VAL A 2 12.15 17.03 21.02
CA VAL A 2 13.12 17.45 19.98
C VAL A 2 14.56 17.19 20.43
N ASP A 3 15.46 17.04 19.47
CA ASP A 3 16.90 16.97 19.71
C ASP A 3 17.53 18.35 19.91
N LYS A 4 18.85 18.38 20.11
CA LYS A 4 19.64 19.61 20.33
C LYS A 4 19.56 20.61 19.16
N ASP A 5 19.20 20.13 17.96
CA ASP A 5 19.07 20.93 16.74
C ASP A 5 17.60 21.31 16.49
N ASN A 6 16.74 21.14 17.51
CA ASN A 6 15.30 21.41 17.49
C ASN A 6 14.54 20.56 16.46
N LYS A 7 15.03 19.35 16.17
CA LYS A 7 14.38 18.41 15.24
C LYS A 7 13.63 17.31 15.98
N LEU A 8 12.53 16.87 15.40
CA LEU A 8 11.58 15.96 16.04
C LEU A 8 12.23 14.62 16.40
N LEU A 9 11.96 14.16 17.62
CA LEU A 9 12.31 12.84 18.12
C LEU A 9 11.04 12.02 18.37
N PRO A 10 11.05 10.68 18.19
CA PRO A 10 9.92 9.84 18.55
C PRO A 10 9.54 10.00 20.02
N TRP A 11 8.24 9.98 20.32
CA TRP A 11 7.74 10.17 21.68
C TRP A 11 7.89 8.93 22.58
N TYR A 12 7.95 7.75 21.98
CA TYR A 12 8.05 6.48 22.71
C TYR A 12 9.47 6.25 23.27
N SER A 13 9.55 5.57 24.43
CA SER A 13 10.81 5.19 25.06
C SER A 13 10.83 3.67 25.33
N PRO A 14 11.90 2.95 24.94
CA PRO A 14 13.11 3.47 24.29
C PRO A 14 12.86 3.89 22.83
N MET A 15 13.54 4.96 22.38
CA MET A 15 13.29 5.60 21.07
C MET A 15 13.56 4.66 19.89
N GLU A 16 14.55 3.79 20.01
CA GLU A 16 14.87 2.76 19.00
C GLU A 16 13.73 1.77 18.74
N ASN A 17 12.72 1.70 19.61
CA ASN A 17 11.57 0.82 19.46
C ASN A 17 10.31 1.58 19.02
N ALA A 18 10.40 2.89 18.74
CA ALA A 18 9.22 3.71 18.51
C ALA A 18 8.41 3.32 17.28
N PHE A 19 9.08 2.95 16.18
CA PHE A 19 8.39 2.55 14.95
C PHE A 19 7.77 1.15 15.04
N ASP A 20 8.45 0.20 15.69
CA ASP A 20 7.85 -1.10 16.03
C ASP A 20 6.62 -0.91 16.93
N HIS A 21 6.75 -0.09 17.97
CA HIS A 21 5.65 0.22 18.89
C HIS A 21 4.44 0.81 18.15
N PHE A 22 4.67 1.79 17.25
CA PHE A 22 3.62 2.39 16.41
C PHE A 22 2.88 1.32 15.58
N LEU A 23 3.62 0.46 14.86
CA LEU A 23 3.01 -0.61 14.04
C LEU A 23 2.19 -1.59 14.88
N ARG A 24 2.69 -1.96 16.07
CA ARG A 24 1.95 -2.81 17.01
C ARG A 24 0.69 -2.13 17.54
N LEU A 25 0.74 -0.84 17.86
CA LEU A 25 -0.42 -0.08 18.31
C LEU A 25 -1.54 -0.06 17.27
N ARG A 26 -1.21 0.22 16.00
CA ARG A 26 -2.19 0.23 14.89
C ARG A 26 -2.95 -1.09 14.80
N TRP A 27 -2.23 -2.22 14.73
CA TRP A 27 -2.88 -3.53 14.64
C TRP A 27 -3.56 -3.96 15.94
N ASN A 28 -3.00 -3.62 17.11
CA ASN A 28 -3.64 -3.92 18.38
C ASN A 28 -4.99 -3.19 18.53
N PHE A 29 -5.08 -1.94 18.04
CA PHE A 29 -6.34 -1.20 18.02
C PHE A 29 -7.38 -1.88 17.13
N VAL A 30 -7.02 -2.25 15.90
CA VAL A 30 -7.90 -3.00 14.98
C VAL A 30 -8.41 -4.30 15.64
N LYS A 31 -7.53 -5.03 16.32
CA LYS A 31 -7.85 -6.31 16.96
C LYS A 31 -8.75 -6.18 18.20
N THR A 32 -8.63 -5.09 18.96
CA THR A 32 -9.17 -5.05 20.34
C THR A 32 -10.10 -3.89 20.65
N LYS A 33 -10.13 -2.85 19.81
CA LYS A 33 -10.83 -1.59 20.11
C LYS A 33 -11.89 -1.21 19.09
N VAL A 34 -11.86 -1.76 17.87
CA VAL A 34 -12.88 -1.45 16.87
C VAL A 34 -14.23 -2.02 17.30
N PRO A 35 -15.27 -1.18 17.47
CA PRO A 35 -16.60 -1.64 17.82
C PRO A 35 -17.28 -2.33 16.63
N LEU A 36 -18.33 -3.11 16.95
CA LEU A 36 -19.25 -3.59 15.94
C LEU A 36 -20.02 -2.42 15.30
N SER A 37 -20.46 -2.65 14.06
CA SER A 37 -21.24 -1.69 13.29
C SER A 37 -22.63 -1.47 13.92
N PRO A 38 -23.15 -0.23 13.94
CA PRO A 38 -24.50 0.03 14.43
C PRO A 38 -25.57 -0.48 13.45
N GLY A 39 -26.78 -0.75 13.96
CA GLY A 39 -27.94 -1.13 13.15
C GLY A 39 -28.31 -2.62 13.22
N PRO A 40 -29.27 -3.06 12.40
CA PRO A 40 -29.81 -4.41 12.49
C PRO A 40 -28.84 -5.47 11.94
N LEU A 41 -29.17 -6.74 12.19
CA LEU A 41 -28.51 -7.86 11.54
C LEU A 41 -28.68 -7.78 10.00
N PRO A 42 -27.70 -8.25 9.20
CA PRO A 42 -26.44 -8.85 9.64
C PRO A 42 -25.35 -7.81 9.99
N ARG A 43 -25.60 -6.52 9.74
CA ARG A 43 -24.59 -5.45 9.86
C ARG A 43 -23.93 -5.40 11.24
N SER A 44 -24.72 -5.53 12.31
CA SER A 44 -24.22 -5.51 13.68
C SER A 44 -23.36 -6.72 14.10
N LEU A 45 -23.15 -7.70 13.23
CA LEU A 45 -22.20 -8.80 13.47
C LEU A 45 -20.78 -8.47 13.02
N TYR A 46 -20.55 -7.36 12.31
CA TYR A 46 -19.24 -7.03 11.74
C TYR A 46 -18.67 -5.74 12.36
N PRO A 47 -17.33 -5.66 12.50
CA PRO A 47 -16.64 -4.42 12.88
C PRO A 47 -16.98 -3.25 11.94
N GLN A 48 -16.92 -2.02 12.46
CA GLN A 48 -17.27 -0.81 11.70
C GLN A 48 -16.55 -0.68 10.35
N TYR A 49 -15.28 -1.07 10.25
CA TYR A 49 -14.50 -0.94 9.01
C TYR A 49 -15.07 -1.76 7.82
N TYR A 50 -16.00 -2.71 8.04
CA TYR A 50 -16.68 -3.41 6.96
C TYR A 50 -17.61 -2.50 6.15
N PHE A 51 -18.19 -1.47 6.79
CA PHE A 51 -19.34 -0.74 6.26
C PHE A 51 -19.20 0.78 6.25
N TYR A 52 -18.10 1.31 6.77
CA TYR A 52 -17.88 2.75 6.93
C TYR A 52 -16.43 3.10 6.60
N CYS A 53 -16.19 4.25 5.95
CA CYS A 53 -14.84 4.71 5.61
C CYS A 53 -14.08 5.30 6.79
N ALA A 54 -14.77 6.00 7.68
CA ALA A 54 -14.14 6.69 8.79
C ALA A 54 -14.87 6.47 10.12
N PHE A 55 -14.23 6.95 11.18
CA PHE A 55 -14.81 6.99 12.53
C PHE A 55 -14.58 8.36 13.16
N LYS A 56 -15.43 8.66 14.15
CA LYS A 56 -15.30 9.84 15.01
C LYS A 56 -15.35 9.43 16.48
N PRO A 57 -14.35 9.84 17.29
CA PRO A 57 -14.45 9.75 18.74
C PRO A 57 -15.55 10.69 19.24
N ASP A 58 -16.51 10.16 20.00
CA ASP A 58 -17.55 10.94 20.68
C ASP A 58 -17.77 10.37 22.08
N SER A 59 -17.49 11.17 23.10
CA SER A 59 -17.80 10.86 24.51
C SER A 59 -17.30 9.47 24.96
N GLY A 60 -16.09 9.10 24.54
CA GLY A 60 -15.47 7.80 24.84
C GLY A 60 -15.95 6.63 23.98
N ARG A 61 -16.76 6.88 22.94
CA ARG A 61 -17.21 5.88 21.96
C ARG A 61 -16.63 6.20 20.59
N LEU A 62 -16.49 5.17 19.76
CA LEU A 62 -16.18 5.31 18.34
C LEU A 62 -17.48 5.18 17.55
N LEU A 63 -17.95 6.30 17.01
CA LEU A 63 -19.10 6.33 16.13
C LEU A 63 -18.60 6.23 14.68
N PRO A 64 -19.29 5.50 13.80
CA PRO A 64 -18.92 5.51 12.40
C PRO A 64 -19.25 6.87 11.79
N ASP A 65 -18.45 7.27 10.82
CA ASP A 65 -18.84 8.32 9.90
C ASP A 65 -19.82 7.80 8.84
N THR A 66 -20.66 8.67 8.29
CA THR A 66 -21.71 8.30 7.33
C THR A 66 -21.46 8.85 5.92
N TRP A 67 -20.22 9.25 5.60
CA TRP A 67 -19.85 9.70 4.26
C TRP A 67 -20.02 8.57 3.25
N MET A 68 -19.19 7.52 3.35
CA MET A 68 -19.26 6.38 2.45
C MET A 68 -18.63 5.11 3.06
N ASN A 69 -18.43 4.11 2.22
CA ASN A 69 -17.52 3.01 2.45
C ASN A 69 -16.64 2.84 1.19
N ASP A 70 -15.34 2.92 1.40
CA ASP A 70 -14.18 3.08 0.51
C ASP A 70 -13.43 1.75 0.27
N ILE A 71 -14.15 0.73 -0.16
CA ILE A 71 -13.66 -0.65 -0.21
C ILE A 71 -12.42 -0.78 -1.10
N GLY A 72 -12.39 -0.03 -2.21
CA GLY A 72 -11.33 -0.04 -3.21
C GLY A 72 -9.98 0.45 -2.68
N GLU A 73 -9.97 1.33 -1.68
CA GLU A 73 -8.74 1.76 -1.00
C GLU A 73 -8.44 0.87 0.20
N LYS A 74 -9.48 0.52 0.97
CA LYS A 74 -9.32 -0.21 2.23
C LYS A 74 -8.83 -1.62 2.03
N ILE A 75 -9.41 -2.40 1.11
CA ILE A 75 -9.04 -3.81 0.91
C ILE A 75 -7.56 -3.97 0.51
N PRO A 76 -7.07 -3.28 -0.55
CA PRO A 76 -5.67 -3.43 -0.96
C PRO A 76 -4.68 -2.92 0.09
N ASN A 77 -4.95 -1.77 0.71
CA ASN A 77 -4.07 -1.21 1.72
C ASN A 77 -4.02 -2.05 3.00
N TRP A 78 -5.16 -2.58 3.45
CA TRP A 78 -5.21 -3.46 4.62
C TRP A 78 -4.53 -4.80 4.36
N PHE A 79 -4.72 -5.38 3.18
CA PHE A 79 -4.04 -6.62 2.81
C PHE A 79 -2.53 -6.43 2.82
N GLU A 80 -2.02 -5.35 2.23
CA GLU A 80 -0.58 -5.12 2.22
C GLU A 80 -0.03 -4.89 3.63
N SER A 81 -0.70 -4.04 4.42
CA SER A 81 -0.35 -3.81 5.82
C SER A 81 -0.31 -5.12 6.61
N ALA A 82 -1.29 -6.00 6.39
CA ALA A 82 -1.39 -7.28 7.09
C ALA A 82 -0.31 -8.27 6.67
N ARG A 83 -0.02 -8.41 5.37
CA ARG A 83 1.01 -9.36 4.91
C ARG A 83 2.39 -8.95 5.40
N LEU A 84 2.68 -7.63 5.39
CA LEU A 84 3.97 -7.10 5.81
C LEU A 84 4.10 -7.18 7.33
N TYR A 85 3.04 -6.88 8.09
CA TYR A 85 3.03 -7.07 9.54
C TYR A 85 3.17 -8.54 9.94
N SER A 86 2.48 -9.46 9.24
CA SER A 86 2.60 -10.90 9.48
C SER A 86 4.00 -11.40 9.17
N ALA A 87 4.65 -10.91 8.10
CA ALA A 87 6.04 -11.23 7.80
C ALA A 87 6.99 -10.67 8.88
N TYR A 88 6.77 -9.42 9.28
CA TYR A 88 7.59 -8.72 10.27
C TYR A 88 7.52 -9.33 11.68
N THR A 89 6.33 -9.75 12.12
CA THR A 89 6.09 -10.21 13.51
C THR A 89 5.87 -11.71 13.67
N GLY A 90 5.48 -12.40 12.60
CA GLY A 90 4.94 -13.77 12.68
C GLY A 90 3.47 -13.84 13.14
N ASP A 91 2.81 -12.72 13.44
CA ASP A 91 1.40 -12.69 13.84
C ASP A 91 0.48 -12.84 12.62
N THR A 92 -0.04 -14.04 12.39
CA THR A 92 -0.95 -14.35 11.28
C THR A 92 -2.41 -13.97 11.56
N SER A 93 -2.75 -13.51 12.77
CA SER A 93 -4.13 -13.13 13.09
C SER A 93 -4.63 -11.95 12.26
N VAL A 94 -3.73 -11.04 11.86
CA VAL A 94 -4.05 -9.89 11.00
C VAL A 94 -4.46 -10.33 9.58
N MET A 95 -3.83 -11.38 9.05
CA MET A 95 -4.20 -11.94 7.75
C MET A 95 -5.59 -12.58 7.80
N ASN A 96 -5.95 -13.22 8.91
CA ASN A 96 -7.30 -13.75 9.10
C ASN A 96 -8.38 -12.65 9.15
N ILE A 97 -8.08 -11.50 9.73
CA ILE A 97 -8.98 -10.34 9.74
C ILE A 97 -9.24 -9.87 8.31
N VAL A 98 -8.18 -9.63 7.54
CA VAL A 98 -8.31 -9.13 6.16
C VAL A 98 -8.96 -10.17 5.26
N ARG A 99 -8.62 -11.45 5.39
CA ARG A 99 -9.24 -12.54 4.63
C ARG A 99 -10.76 -12.55 4.75
N ARG A 100 -11.28 -12.44 5.97
CA ARG A 100 -12.74 -12.39 6.22
C ARG A 100 -13.39 -11.15 5.59
N PHE A 101 -12.66 -10.04 5.53
CA PHE A 101 -13.16 -8.82 4.91
C PHE A 101 -13.15 -8.92 3.38
N ILE A 102 -12.11 -9.51 2.79
CA ILE A 102 -12.05 -9.86 1.36
C ILE A 102 -13.20 -10.81 0.99
N ASP A 103 -13.43 -11.87 1.78
CA ASP A 103 -14.53 -12.83 1.55
C ASP A 103 -15.89 -12.13 1.51
N TYR A 104 -16.14 -11.21 2.44
CA TYR A 104 -17.36 -10.41 2.46
C TYR A 104 -17.50 -9.57 1.18
N THR A 105 -16.43 -8.86 0.81
CA THR A 105 -16.42 -8.00 -0.38
C THR A 105 -16.66 -8.77 -1.67
N ILE A 106 -16.02 -9.94 -1.86
CA ILE A 106 -16.25 -10.78 -3.05
C ILE A 106 -17.72 -11.23 -3.11
N LEU A 107 -18.28 -11.65 -1.98
CA LEU A 107 -19.66 -12.16 -1.92
C LEU A 107 -20.72 -11.06 -2.12
N HIS A 108 -20.46 -9.85 -1.61
CA HIS A 108 -21.45 -8.78 -1.51
C HIS A 108 -21.19 -7.58 -2.42
N GLY A 109 -20.06 -7.55 -3.12
CA GLY A 109 -19.58 -6.40 -3.89
C GLY A 109 -18.95 -6.77 -5.23
N THR A 110 -19.53 -7.76 -5.92
CA THR A 110 -19.15 -8.16 -7.28
C THR A 110 -20.33 -7.96 -8.23
N SER A 111 -20.08 -7.43 -9.43
CA SER A 111 -21.13 -7.19 -10.42
C SER A 111 -21.72 -8.49 -10.99
N PRO A 112 -23.02 -8.50 -11.34
CA PRO A 112 -23.65 -9.62 -12.05
C PRO A 112 -22.99 -9.95 -13.40
N ALA A 113 -23.16 -11.20 -13.85
CA ALA A 113 -22.55 -11.70 -15.09
C ALA A 113 -23.15 -11.10 -16.38
N ASP A 114 -24.35 -10.51 -16.31
CA ASP A 114 -25.02 -9.85 -17.44
C ASP A 114 -24.66 -8.35 -17.57
N PHE A 115 -23.82 -7.82 -16.68
CA PHE A 115 -23.30 -6.46 -16.80
C PHE A 115 -22.26 -6.37 -17.92
N ALA A 116 -22.12 -5.18 -18.52
CA ALA A 116 -21.04 -4.92 -19.48
C ALA A 116 -19.63 -5.04 -18.86
N TRP A 117 -19.52 -4.91 -17.53
CA TRP A 117 -18.33 -5.22 -16.73
C TRP A 117 -18.69 -6.35 -15.75
N PRO A 118 -18.70 -7.62 -16.21
CA PRO A 118 -19.18 -8.75 -15.42
C PRO A 118 -18.13 -9.23 -14.40
N GLY A 119 -18.55 -9.70 -13.23
CA GLY A 119 -17.63 -10.23 -12.21
C GLY A 119 -16.64 -9.18 -11.66
N PHE A 120 -16.95 -7.90 -11.84
CA PHE A 120 -16.06 -6.78 -11.53
C PHE A 120 -16.42 -6.15 -10.17
N PRO A 121 -15.44 -5.77 -9.34
CA PRO A 121 -15.72 -5.31 -7.98
C PRO A 121 -16.27 -3.88 -7.94
N TYR A 122 -17.15 -3.64 -6.97
CA TYR A 122 -17.48 -2.28 -6.54
C TYR A 122 -16.38 -1.76 -5.63
N THR A 123 -15.85 -0.59 -5.96
CA THR A 123 -14.80 0.07 -5.15
C THR A 123 -15.38 1.01 -4.09
N THR A 124 -16.66 1.37 -4.21
CA THR A 124 -17.36 2.21 -3.24
C THR A 124 -18.79 1.74 -2.97
N THR A 125 -19.33 2.13 -1.81
CA THR A 125 -20.76 1.99 -1.50
C THR A 125 -21.19 3.05 -0.48
N ASN A 126 -22.50 3.24 -0.30
CA ASN A 126 -22.98 4.13 0.77
C ASN A 126 -22.60 3.57 2.15
N ALA A 127 -22.38 4.47 3.10
CA ALA A 127 -22.11 4.12 4.48
C ALA A 127 -23.23 3.23 5.08
N GLY A 128 -22.83 2.08 5.63
CA GLY A 128 -23.73 1.13 6.26
C GLY A 128 -24.42 0.15 5.31
N ASP A 129 -24.20 0.24 4.00
CA ASP A 129 -24.76 -0.74 3.05
C ASP A 129 -24.09 -2.11 3.22
N THR A 130 -24.92 -3.16 3.22
CA THR A 130 -24.46 -4.56 3.35
C THR A 130 -24.25 -5.26 2.01
N ILE A 131 -24.77 -4.66 0.92
CA ILE A 131 -24.57 -5.08 -0.47
C ILE A 131 -24.00 -3.86 -1.20
N PHE A 132 -22.84 -4.02 -1.83
CA PHE A 132 -22.10 -2.90 -2.38
C PHE A 132 -22.60 -2.59 -3.79
N ARG A 133 -23.05 -1.34 -4.01
CA ARG A 133 -23.70 -0.91 -5.26
C ARG A 133 -23.27 0.47 -5.77
N GLY A 134 -22.17 1.01 -5.25
CA GLY A 134 -21.70 2.37 -5.56
C GLY A 134 -22.11 3.40 -4.52
N PHE A 135 -21.39 4.52 -4.48
CA PHE A 135 -21.59 5.61 -3.51
C PHE A 135 -22.52 6.71 -4.07
N THR A 136 -23.82 6.51 -3.88
CA THR A 136 -24.88 7.36 -4.43
C THR A 136 -25.39 8.44 -3.46
N SER A 137 -25.26 8.23 -2.15
CA SER A 137 -25.94 9.02 -1.12
C SER A 137 -25.49 10.48 -1.08
N ALA A 138 -24.25 10.77 -1.46
CA ALA A 138 -23.73 12.14 -1.55
C ALA A 138 -24.04 12.83 -2.90
N GLY A 139 -24.67 12.13 -3.86
CA GLY A 139 -24.94 12.67 -5.19
C GLY A 139 -23.70 12.93 -6.05
N ARG A 140 -22.53 12.36 -5.67
CA ARG A 140 -21.26 12.49 -6.41
C ARG A 140 -21.10 11.42 -7.49
N LEU A 141 -21.51 10.18 -7.19
CA LEU A 141 -21.40 9.04 -8.10
C LEU A 141 -22.77 8.42 -8.36
N ALA A 142 -22.87 7.66 -9.45
CA ALA A 142 -24.06 6.95 -9.87
C ALA A 142 -24.12 5.52 -9.29
N MET A 143 -25.33 4.96 -9.30
CA MET A 143 -25.52 3.55 -8.96
C MET A 143 -24.77 2.68 -9.97
N HIS A 144 -24.03 1.69 -9.47
CA HIS A 144 -23.15 0.83 -10.28
C HIS A 144 -21.94 1.51 -10.91
N GLU A 145 -21.60 2.73 -10.50
CA GLU A 145 -20.34 3.36 -10.85
C GLU A 145 -19.19 2.77 -10.00
N THR A 146 -18.06 2.47 -10.64
CA THR A 146 -16.85 1.94 -9.98
C THR A 146 -15.61 2.64 -10.51
N HIS A 147 -14.54 2.64 -9.70
CA HIS A 147 -13.22 3.12 -10.06
C HIS A 147 -12.37 1.97 -10.61
N ILE A 148 -11.84 2.11 -11.82
CA ILE A 148 -11.19 0.99 -12.52
C ILE A 148 -9.78 0.71 -11.98
N ASP A 149 -9.06 1.75 -11.59
CA ASP A 149 -7.73 1.67 -10.99
C ASP A 149 -7.75 0.86 -9.68
N HIS A 150 -8.64 1.23 -8.75
CA HIS A 150 -8.83 0.50 -7.49
C HIS A 150 -9.36 -0.91 -7.67
N ALA A 151 -10.18 -1.15 -8.70
CA ALA A 151 -10.58 -2.52 -9.03
C ALA A 151 -9.37 -3.37 -9.46
N GLY A 152 -8.40 -2.78 -10.15
CA GLY A 152 -7.10 -3.41 -10.43
C GLY A 152 -6.30 -3.73 -9.15
N ASP A 153 -6.24 -2.80 -8.21
CA ASP A 153 -5.61 -3.04 -6.88
C ASP A 153 -6.31 -4.17 -6.11
N MET A 154 -7.64 -4.25 -6.19
CA MET A 154 -8.41 -5.35 -5.61
C MET A 154 -8.11 -6.68 -6.31
N GLY A 155 -7.99 -6.70 -7.64
CA GLY A 155 -7.58 -7.88 -8.39
C GLY A 155 -6.18 -8.38 -7.98
N LEU A 156 -5.21 -7.47 -7.85
CA LEU A 156 -3.87 -7.79 -7.34
C LEU A 156 -3.94 -8.37 -5.92
N THR A 157 -4.77 -7.77 -5.07
CA THR A 157 -5.00 -8.23 -3.70
C THR A 157 -5.58 -9.64 -3.66
N TYR A 158 -6.54 -9.95 -4.53
CA TYR A 158 -7.12 -11.29 -4.61
C TYR A 158 -6.10 -12.31 -5.08
N TYR A 159 -5.29 -11.98 -6.08
CA TYR A 159 -4.21 -12.86 -6.52
C TYR A 159 -3.19 -13.12 -5.39
N ARG A 160 -2.79 -12.08 -4.66
CA ARG A 160 -1.88 -12.22 -3.51
C ARG A 160 -2.52 -13.01 -2.35
N MET A 161 -3.84 -12.88 -2.15
CA MET A 161 -4.58 -13.68 -1.18
C MET A 161 -4.62 -15.16 -1.59
N TYR A 162 -4.71 -15.47 -2.89
CA TYR A 162 -4.53 -16.83 -3.42
C TYR A 162 -3.13 -17.37 -3.11
N LEU A 163 -2.08 -16.59 -3.34
CA LEU A 163 -0.71 -17.01 -3.00
C LEU A 163 -0.54 -17.34 -1.51
N TYR A 164 -1.18 -16.55 -0.64
CA TYR A 164 -1.15 -16.77 0.81
C TYR A 164 -1.94 -18.02 1.25
N SER A 165 -3.19 -18.15 0.78
CA SER A 165 -4.15 -19.15 1.28
C SER A 165 -4.21 -20.45 0.49
N GLY A 166 -3.88 -20.42 -0.80
CA GLY A 166 -4.14 -21.49 -1.75
C GLY A 166 -5.61 -21.66 -2.15
N GLU A 167 -6.53 -20.80 -1.68
CA GLU A 167 -7.96 -20.91 -2.02
C GLU A 167 -8.24 -20.39 -3.44
N ILE A 168 -8.72 -21.28 -4.33
CA ILE A 168 -8.87 -21.00 -5.76
C ILE A 168 -9.84 -19.84 -6.08
N LYS A 169 -10.85 -19.62 -5.22
CA LYS A 169 -11.84 -18.54 -5.39
C LYS A 169 -11.21 -17.15 -5.53
N TYR A 170 -10.06 -16.92 -4.88
CA TYR A 170 -9.36 -15.63 -4.99
C TYR A 170 -8.62 -15.50 -6.33
N LEU A 171 -8.08 -16.60 -6.85
CA LEU A 171 -7.47 -16.60 -8.19
C LEU A 171 -8.54 -16.37 -9.26
N GLU A 172 -9.69 -17.04 -9.14
CA GLU A 172 -10.82 -16.87 -10.07
C GLU A 172 -11.30 -15.41 -10.09
N ALA A 173 -11.45 -14.79 -8.92
CA ALA A 173 -11.81 -13.36 -8.82
C ALA A 173 -10.74 -12.45 -9.45
N ALA A 174 -9.45 -12.70 -9.20
CA ALA A 174 -8.36 -11.92 -9.79
C ALA A 174 -8.31 -12.03 -11.32
N VAL A 175 -8.45 -13.25 -11.86
CA VAL A 175 -8.47 -13.51 -13.31
C VAL A 175 -9.70 -12.87 -13.95
N SER A 176 -10.88 -12.98 -13.33
CA SER A 176 -12.10 -12.32 -13.83
C SER A 176 -11.93 -10.81 -13.96
N ILE A 177 -11.27 -10.18 -12.98
CA ILE A 177 -10.95 -8.74 -13.03
C ILE A 177 -9.96 -8.44 -14.15
N ALA A 178 -8.85 -9.20 -14.22
CA ALA A 178 -7.82 -9.00 -15.23
C ALA A 178 -8.34 -9.17 -16.65
N ASP A 179 -9.24 -10.14 -16.89
CA ASP A 179 -9.88 -10.36 -18.20
C ASP A 179 -10.69 -9.13 -18.63
N VAL A 180 -11.52 -8.59 -17.73
CA VAL A 180 -12.32 -7.38 -18.02
C VAL A 180 -11.42 -6.17 -18.26
N LEU A 181 -10.37 -5.98 -17.44
CA LEU A 181 -9.41 -4.89 -17.65
C LEU A 181 -8.71 -5.03 -19.00
N ALA A 182 -8.21 -6.22 -19.35
CA ALA A 182 -7.46 -6.42 -20.59
C ALA A 182 -8.31 -6.26 -21.85
N GLU A 183 -9.59 -6.66 -21.79
CA GLU A 183 -10.55 -6.47 -22.90
C GLU A 183 -10.88 -4.99 -23.14
N ASN A 184 -10.91 -4.18 -22.08
CA ASN A 184 -11.22 -2.75 -22.17
C ASN A 184 -9.98 -1.86 -22.37
N ALA A 185 -8.77 -2.42 -22.29
CA ALA A 185 -7.52 -1.65 -22.43
C ALA A 185 -7.30 -1.19 -23.89
N LYS A 186 -7.13 0.14 -24.05
CA LYS A 186 -6.82 0.82 -25.32
C LYS A 186 -5.56 1.67 -25.21
N ALA A 187 -5.04 2.13 -26.34
CA ALA A 187 -3.98 3.15 -26.31
C ALA A 187 -4.54 4.45 -25.69
N GLY A 188 -3.85 4.96 -24.68
CA GLY A 188 -4.20 6.24 -24.06
C GLY A 188 -3.79 7.44 -24.92
N THR A 189 -4.38 8.58 -24.60
CA THR A 189 -4.09 9.90 -25.18
C THR A 189 -3.84 10.91 -24.05
N SER A 190 -3.61 12.19 -24.37
CA SER A 190 -3.45 13.24 -23.36
C SER A 190 -4.73 13.51 -22.56
N THR A 191 -5.90 13.05 -23.03
CA THR A 191 -7.22 13.33 -22.43
C THR A 191 -8.01 12.08 -22.08
N GLU A 192 -7.54 10.89 -22.47
CA GLU A 192 -8.16 9.60 -22.15
C GLU A 192 -7.08 8.60 -21.75
N SER A 193 -7.24 7.91 -20.62
CA SER A 193 -6.27 6.91 -20.18
C SER A 193 -6.45 5.56 -20.86
N VAL A 194 -5.47 4.68 -20.67
CA VAL A 194 -5.45 3.28 -21.14
C VAL A 194 -6.73 2.52 -20.78
N LEU A 195 -7.27 2.82 -19.59
CA LEU A 195 -8.56 2.40 -19.08
C LEU A 195 -9.31 3.66 -18.61
N PRO A 196 -10.64 3.72 -18.69
CA PRO A 196 -11.37 4.83 -18.09
C PRO A 196 -11.18 4.84 -16.56
N TYR A 197 -11.14 6.02 -15.94
CA TYR A 197 -11.05 6.12 -14.48
C TYR A 197 -12.32 5.59 -13.80
N ARG A 198 -13.50 5.95 -14.33
CA ARG A 198 -14.79 5.48 -13.82
C ARG A 198 -15.75 5.03 -14.91
N VAL A 199 -16.52 3.99 -14.58
CA VAL A 199 -17.55 3.40 -15.43
C VAL A 199 -18.78 3.00 -14.63
N ILE A 200 -19.96 3.22 -15.20
CA ILE A 200 -21.21 2.56 -14.77
C ILE A 200 -21.28 1.16 -15.37
N MET A 201 -21.03 0.15 -14.53
CA MET A 201 -20.71 -1.23 -14.94
C MET A 201 -21.80 -1.94 -15.76
N TYR A 202 -23.08 -1.73 -15.46
CA TYR A 202 -24.15 -2.49 -16.12
C TYR A 202 -24.26 -2.20 -17.62
N LYS A 203 -23.86 -1.00 -18.05
CA LYS A 203 -23.94 -0.55 -19.45
C LYS A 203 -22.60 -0.11 -20.04
N GLY A 204 -21.52 -0.21 -19.27
CA GLY A 204 -20.19 0.20 -19.71
C GLY A 204 -20.05 1.70 -20.00
N LEU A 205 -20.92 2.54 -19.40
CA LEU A 205 -20.88 3.98 -19.65
C LEU A 205 -19.70 4.61 -18.90
N ILE A 206 -18.74 5.13 -19.65
CA ILE A 206 -17.61 5.90 -19.12
C ILE A 206 -18.12 7.23 -18.55
N THR A 207 -17.80 7.50 -17.30
CA THR A 207 -18.16 8.75 -16.59
C THR A 207 -16.95 9.63 -16.32
N ALA A 208 -15.76 9.02 -16.22
CA ALA A 208 -14.47 9.73 -16.17
C ALA A 208 -13.47 9.01 -17.09
N PRO A 209 -13.06 9.61 -18.22
CA PRO A 209 -12.23 8.92 -19.21
C PRO A 209 -10.73 8.91 -18.88
N TYR A 210 -10.28 9.66 -17.88
CA TYR A 210 -8.87 9.85 -17.56
C TYR A 210 -8.58 9.60 -16.08
N GLY A 211 -7.60 8.74 -15.82
CA GLY A 211 -6.94 8.52 -14.53
C GLY A 211 -5.46 8.20 -14.76
N ALA A 212 -4.64 8.24 -13.70
CA ALA A 212 -3.19 7.97 -13.79
C ALA A 212 -2.67 6.97 -12.74
N ASN A 213 -3.52 6.45 -11.86
CA ASN A 213 -3.15 5.48 -10.81
C ASN A 213 -3.12 4.02 -11.33
N TRP A 214 -2.32 3.72 -12.37
CA TRP A 214 -2.39 2.41 -13.05
C TRP A 214 -1.35 1.37 -12.59
N THR A 215 -0.55 1.66 -11.57
CA THR A 215 0.49 0.73 -11.09
C THR A 215 -0.11 -0.56 -10.54
N GLY A 216 -1.25 -0.51 -9.86
CA GLY A 216 -1.99 -1.69 -9.41
C GLY A 216 -2.37 -2.64 -10.53
N CYS A 217 -2.92 -2.09 -11.62
CA CYS A 217 -3.24 -2.85 -12.83
C CYS A 217 -1.99 -3.43 -13.49
N TYR A 218 -0.91 -2.64 -13.59
CA TYR A 218 0.38 -3.11 -14.13
C TYR A 218 0.90 -4.31 -13.34
N MET A 219 0.92 -4.22 -12.01
CA MET A 219 1.39 -5.26 -11.11
C MET A 219 0.50 -6.51 -11.16
N LEU A 220 -0.83 -6.34 -11.24
CA LEU A 220 -1.76 -7.46 -11.42
C LEU A 220 -1.42 -8.26 -12.70
N PHE A 221 -1.31 -7.58 -13.83
CA PHE A 221 -0.98 -8.26 -15.09
C PHE A 221 0.38 -8.93 -15.03
N ASP A 222 1.40 -8.23 -14.54
CA ASP A 222 2.75 -8.77 -14.38
C ASP A 222 2.75 -10.08 -13.57
N ASN A 223 2.10 -10.06 -12.41
CA ASN A 223 2.04 -11.21 -11.51
C ASN A 223 1.27 -12.41 -12.12
N LEU A 224 0.22 -12.16 -12.91
CA LEU A 224 -0.55 -13.21 -13.59
C LEU A 224 0.19 -13.76 -14.82
N ILE A 225 0.91 -12.91 -15.55
CA ILE A 225 1.78 -13.31 -16.67
C ILE A 225 2.85 -14.28 -16.18
N ASP A 226 3.57 -13.90 -15.13
CA ASP A 226 4.64 -14.70 -14.55
C ASP A 226 4.14 -16.05 -14.03
N ALA A 227 2.92 -16.08 -13.49
CA ALA A 227 2.28 -17.30 -13.02
C ALA A 227 1.59 -18.14 -14.10
N GLY A 228 1.55 -17.66 -15.35
CA GLY A 228 0.86 -18.31 -16.46
C GLY A 228 -0.64 -18.49 -16.21
N LYS A 229 -1.30 -17.50 -15.60
CA LYS A 229 -2.74 -17.53 -15.26
C LYS A 229 -3.53 -16.59 -16.15
N GLY A 230 -4.72 -17.01 -16.57
CA GLY A 230 -5.60 -16.22 -17.44
C GLY A 230 -5.09 -16.08 -18.87
N ASP A 231 -5.55 -15.04 -19.57
CA ASP A 231 -5.11 -14.73 -20.94
C ASP A 231 -3.81 -13.91 -20.94
N VAL A 232 -2.69 -14.61 -20.75
CA VAL A 232 -1.34 -14.03 -20.68
C VAL A 232 -1.03 -13.10 -21.87
N HIS A 233 -1.49 -13.45 -23.07
CA HIS A 233 -1.25 -12.62 -24.26
C HIS A 233 -1.99 -11.28 -24.18
N LYS A 234 -3.28 -11.28 -23.80
CA LYS A 234 -4.03 -10.04 -23.58
C LYS A 234 -3.46 -9.24 -22.41
N TYR A 235 -3.03 -9.90 -21.34
CA TYR A 235 -2.44 -9.24 -20.17
C TYR A 235 -1.14 -8.54 -20.51
N MET A 236 -0.25 -9.18 -21.29
CA MET A 236 0.97 -8.57 -21.80
C MET A 236 0.66 -7.32 -22.64
N ARG A 237 -0.33 -7.39 -23.53
CA ARG A 237 -0.76 -6.22 -24.32
C ARG A 237 -1.23 -5.09 -23.41
N ALA A 238 -2.11 -5.37 -22.46
CA ALA A 238 -2.66 -4.36 -21.54
C ALA A 238 -1.58 -3.74 -20.64
N LYS A 239 -0.68 -4.57 -20.07
CA LYS A 239 0.48 -4.14 -19.29
C LYS A 239 1.37 -3.16 -20.06
N ASN A 240 1.67 -3.46 -21.33
CA ASN A 240 2.47 -2.59 -22.19
C ASN A 240 1.76 -1.25 -22.47
N LEU A 241 0.45 -1.27 -22.76
CA LEU A 241 -0.34 -0.05 -22.94
C LEU A 241 -0.35 0.82 -21.68
N ILE A 242 -0.43 0.22 -20.49
CA ILE A 242 -0.33 0.94 -19.21
C ILE A 242 1.04 1.60 -19.08
N ARG A 243 2.12 0.83 -19.27
CA ARG A 243 3.49 1.35 -19.17
C ARG A 243 3.68 2.54 -20.11
N ASP A 244 3.35 2.36 -21.39
CA ASP A 244 3.56 3.37 -22.41
C ASP A 244 2.72 4.63 -22.11
N PHE A 245 1.48 4.48 -21.62
CA PHE A 245 0.65 5.62 -21.18
C PHE A 245 1.28 6.37 -20.00
N LEU A 246 1.70 5.66 -18.93
CA LEU A 246 2.26 6.27 -17.72
C LEU A 246 3.54 7.07 -18.04
N LEU A 247 4.41 6.53 -18.88
CA LEU A 247 5.66 7.19 -19.27
C LEU A 247 5.44 8.35 -20.25
N GLU A 248 4.44 8.25 -21.13
CA GLU A 248 4.18 9.32 -22.10
C GLU A 248 3.45 10.51 -21.48
N TYR A 249 2.47 10.28 -20.60
CA TYR A 249 1.57 11.33 -20.14
C TYR A 249 1.85 11.81 -18.71
N PRO A 250 1.47 11.10 -17.63
CA PRO A 250 1.63 11.65 -16.28
C PRO A 250 3.11 11.87 -15.91
N MET A 251 4.05 11.03 -16.38
CA MET A 251 5.49 11.23 -16.14
C MET A 251 6.04 12.51 -16.79
N LYS A 252 5.57 12.88 -17.99
CA LYS A 252 6.03 14.10 -18.68
C LYS A 252 5.26 15.35 -18.29
N THR A 253 3.96 15.23 -18.10
CA THR A 253 3.08 16.37 -17.82
C THR A 253 3.04 16.74 -16.35
N GLY A 254 3.37 15.81 -15.44
CA GLY A 254 3.26 15.99 -14.00
C GLY A 254 1.82 16.02 -13.50
N TYR A 255 0.84 15.56 -14.29
CA TYR A 255 -0.56 15.45 -13.90
C TYR A 255 -0.91 14.00 -13.57
N TRP A 256 -0.74 13.66 -12.30
CA TRP A 256 -1.08 12.37 -11.74
C TRP A 256 -2.54 12.39 -11.24
N THR A 257 -3.50 12.39 -12.17
CA THR A 257 -4.94 12.43 -11.86
C THR A 257 -5.43 11.09 -11.32
N ASP A 258 -6.54 11.17 -10.60
CA ASP A 258 -6.70 10.75 -9.21
C ASP A 258 -6.64 9.23 -8.98
N GLY A 259 -6.63 8.86 -7.71
CA GLY A 259 -6.77 7.51 -7.19
C GLY A 259 -7.38 7.54 -5.78
N HIS A 260 -8.37 8.41 -5.55
CA HIS A 260 -9.19 8.43 -4.34
C HIS A 260 -10.65 8.16 -4.71
N THR A 261 -11.34 7.45 -3.84
CA THR A 261 -12.63 6.83 -4.16
C THR A 261 -13.85 7.72 -3.91
N ASP A 262 -13.70 8.88 -3.28
CA ASP A 262 -14.81 9.73 -2.85
C ASP A 262 -14.97 11.02 -3.67
N THR A 263 -14.16 11.18 -4.71
CA THR A 263 -14.10 12.38 -5.55
C THR A 263 -14.78 12.16 -6.92
N ASP A 264 -15.50 13.17 -7.42
CA ASP A 264 -16.03 13.17 -8.80
C ASP A 264 -15.05 13.85 -9.77
N ILE A 265 -13.77 13.47 -9.72
CA ILE A 265 -12.77 14.06 -10.63
C ILE A 265 -12.98 13.54 -12.04
N LYS A 266 -13.09 14.48 -12.99
CA LYS A 266 -13.21 14.25 -14.45
C LYS A 266 -12.21 15.16 -15.17
N SER A 267 -10.93 14.97 -14.89
CA SER A 267 -9.85 15.87 -15.33
C SER A 267 -8.65 15.07 -15.79
N ASN A 268 -7.80 15.68 -16.62
CA ASN A 268 -6.46 15.21 -16.96
C ASN A 268 -5.36 16.18 -16.47
N THR A 269 -5.74 17.17 -15.66
CA THR A 269 -4.85 18.21 -15.11
C THR A 269 -4.93 18.30 -13.59
N TYR A 270 -5.55 17.31 -12.96
CA TYR A 270 -5.64 17.21 -11.51
C TYR A 270 -4.40 16.53 -10.95
N LYS A 271 -3.86 17.04 -9.84
CA LYS A 271 -2.72 16.45 -9.14
C LYS A 271 -3.21 15.75 -7.88
N SER A 272 -2.84 14.48 -7.78
CA SER A 272 -2.97 13.66 -6.58
C SER A 272 -1.60 13.12 -6.21
N ASN A 273 -1.20 13.26 -4.94
CA ASN A 273 0.07 12.73 -4.47
C ASN A 273 0.09 11.20 -4.51
N LEU A 274 -1.05 10.57 -4.22
CA LEU A 274 -1.19 9.10 -4.17
C LEU A 274 -0.69 8.44 -5.46
N SER A 275 -1.16 8.90 -6.62
CA SER A 275 -0.83 8.33 -7.93
C SER A 275 0.66 8.50 -8.27
N ALA A 276 1.23 9.69 -8.04
CA ALA A 276 2.65 9.97 -8.32
C ALA A 276 3.57 9.14 -7.41
N SER A 277 3.21 9.04 -6.14
CA SER A 277 4.00 8.31 -5.16
C SER A 277 3.86 6.79 -5.29
N ASN A 278 2.67 6.29 -5.68
CA ASN A 278 2.50 4.88 -6.06
C ASN A 278 3.42 4.52 -7.22
N MET A 279 3.58 5.40 -8.21
CA MET A 279 4.56 5.21 -9.29
C MET A 279 5.98 5.14 -8.75
N ALA A 280 6.42 6.11 -7.93
CA ALA A 280 7.77 6.12 -7.38
C ALA A 280 8.08 4.85 -6.57
N LEU A 281 7.14 4.41 -5.71
CA LEU A 281 7.29 3.19 -4.93
C LEU A 281 7.30 1.93 -5.80
N CYS A 282 6.45 1.87 -6.83
CA CYS A 282 6.42 0.76 -7.79
C CYS A 282 7.75 0.61 -8.53
N LEU A 283 8.40 1.72 -8.91
CA LEU A 283 9.67 1.68 -9.64
C LEU A 283 10.83 1.06 -8.86
N PHE A 284 10.77 1.04 -7.52
CA PHE A 284 11.80 0.36 -6.74
C PHE A 284 11.73 -1.17 -6.82
N ASP A 285 10.54 -1.72 -7.06
CA ASP A 285 10.31 -3.17 -7.12
C ASP A 285 10.13 -3.64 -8.59
N TYR A 286 9.77 -2.73 -9.51
CA TYR A 286 9.56 -2.98 -10.94
C TYR A 286 10.38 -2.01 -11.80
N PRO A 287 11.72 -2.05 -11.75
CA PRO A 287 12.58 -1.12 -12.48
C PRO A 287 12.41 -1.23 -14.01
N ASP A 288 11.97 -2.39 -14.53
CA ASP A 288 11.71 -2.59 -15.96
C ASP A 288 10.51 -1.80 -16.49
N LEU A 289 9.67 -1.26 -15.60
CA LEU A 289 8.57 -0.36 -15.96
C LEU A 289 9.11 0.93 -16.57
N ASP A 290 10.23 1.46 -16.06
CA ASP A 290 10.86 2.70 -16.54
C ASP A 290 12.38 2.53 -16.61
N PRO A 291 12.98 2.39 -17.81
CA PRO A 291 14.44 2.30 -17.95
C PRO A 291 15.20 3.49 -17.34
N ASP A 292 14.55 4.65 -17.19
CA ASP A 292 15.10 5.87 -16.60
C ASP A 292 14.70 6.03 -15.12
N TRP A 293 14.25 4.96 -14.44
CA TRP A 293 13.71 5.03 -13.07
C TRP A 293 14.65 5.71 -12.07
N LYS A 294 15.96 5.49 -12.16
CA LYS A 294 16.96 6.16 -11.28
C LYS A 294 17.00 7.67 -11.48
N THR A 295 16.64 8.15 -12.66
CA THR A 295 16.52 9.57 -12.96
C THR A 295 15.14 10.11 -12.57
N ASN A 296 14.09 9.31 -12.72
CA ASN A 296 12.71 9.75 -12.52
C ASN A 296 12.23 9.67 -11.07
N ILE A 297 12.69 8.72 -10.25
CA ILE A 297 12.34 8.66 -8.82
C ILE A 297 12.66 9.97 -8.09
N PRO A 298 13.87 10.55 -8.18
CA PRO A 298 14.16 11.84 -7.52
C PRO A 298 13.27 12.98 -8.01
N LYS A 299 12.85 12.95 -9.29
CA LYS A 299 11.93 13.95 -9.84
C LYS A 299 10.53 13.78 -9.27
N LEU A 300 10.05 12.56 -9.07
CA LEU A 300 8.76 12.29 -8.42
C LEU A 300 8.77 12.74 -6.95
N ILE A 301 9.84 12.42 -6.19
CA ILE A 301 9.99 12.90 -4.81
C ILE A 301 9.99 14.43 -4.76
N LYS A 302 10.74 15.07 -5.66
CA LYS A 302 10.74 16.53 -5.79
C LYS A 302 9.36 17.10 -6.18
N TRP A 303 8.64 16.41 -7.06
CA TRP A 303 7.30 16.81 -7.47
C TRP A 303 6.35 16.80 -6.26
N THR A 304 6.41 15.78 -5.41
CA THR A 304 5.67 15.73 -4.13
C THR A 304 6.04 16.89 -3.22
N GLU A 305 7.33 17.22 -3.11
CA GLU A 305 7.79 18.39 -2.34
C GLU A 305 7.16 19.70 -2.84
N ASP A 306 7.23 19.93 -4.16
CA ASP A 306 6.75 21.15 -4.78
C ASP A 306 5.21 21.32 -4.67
N PHE A 307 4.44 20.24 -4.86
CA PHE A 307 2.99 20.31 -4.96
C PHE A 307 2.21 19.94 -3.70
N PHE A 308 2.83 19.26 -2.73
CA PHE A 308 2.14 18.73 -1.55
C PHE A 308 2.85 18.97 -0.22
N ILE A 309 4.12 19.38 -0.23
CA ILE A 309 4.81 19.86 0.98
C ILE A 309 4.78 21.38 1.03
N PHE A 310 5.32 22.05 0.01
CA PHE A 310 5.45 23.51 -0.02
C PHE A 310 4.15 24.24 -0.35
N ARG A 311 3.26 23.61 -1.12
CA ARG A 311 1.88 24.07 -1.25
C ARG A 311 1.06 23.55 -0.07
N THR A 312 0.48 24.44 0.73
CA THR A 312 -0.31 24.09 1.91
C THR A 312 -1.65 24.82 1.92
N VAL A 313 -2.64 24.27 2.66
CA VAL A 313 -3.83 25.05 3.01
C VAL A 313 -3.45 26.20 3.98
N PRO A 314 -4.19 27.32 3.98
CA PRO A 314 -3.87 28.45 4.84
C PRO A 314 -3.75 28.08 6.32
N GLY A 315 -2.61 28.39 6.92
CA GLY A 315 -2.32 28.13 8.34
C GLY A 315 -1.66 26.80 8.66
N GLU A 316 -1.51 25.89 7.68
CA GLU A 316 -0.76 24.65 7.89
C GLU A 316 0.73 24.81 7.56
N PRO A 317 1.63 24.26 8.39
CA PRO A 317 3.05 24.31 8.12
C PRO A 317 3.43 23.35 6.97
N SER A 318 4.45 23.72 6.19
CA SER A 318 5.09 22.78 5.25
C SER A 318 5.99 21.79 5.98
N THR A 319 6.65 22.24 7.05
CA THR A 319 7.58 21.44 7.84
C THR A 319 7.34 21.64 9.33
N MET A 320 7.59 20.59 10.12
CA MET A 320 7.40 20.63 11.56
C MET A 320 8.58 19.97 12.26
N TRP A 321 9.42 20.78 12.92
CA TRP A 321 10.64 20.31 13.60
C TRP A 321 11.52 19.43 12.71
N GLY A 322 11.74 19.87 11.47
CA GLY A 322 12.55 19.14 10.48
C GLY A 322 11.84 18.01 9.72
N ALA A 323 10.61 17.65 10.09
CA ALA A 323 9.78 16.74 9.29
C ALA A 323 9.16 17.48 8.12
N ASN A 324 9.21 16.88 6.92
CA ASN A 324 8.40 17.33 5.80
C ASN A 324 7.03 16.65 5.92
N ILE A 325 5.96 17.44 5.95
CA ILE A 325 4.60 16.93 6.11
C ILE A 325 3.81 17.16 4.83
N VAL A 326 3.09 16.14 4.39
CA VAL A 326 2.61 16.02 3.01
C VAL A 326 1.09 16.10 2.96
N GLY A 327 0.58 16.88 2.02
CA GLY A 327 -0.86 16.95 1.70
C GLY A 327 -1.27 15.96 0.61
N GLU A 328 -2.57 15.80 0.40
CA GLU A 328 -3.10 14.73 -0.45
C GLU A 328 -3.29 15.11 -1.92
N GLN A 329 -4.13 16.10 -2.21
CA GLN A 329 -4.56 16.38 -3.58
C GLN A 329 -5.05 17.81 -3.80
N ASP A 330 -5.24 18.21 -5.06
CA ASP A 330 -5.60 19.59 -5.45
C ASP A 330 -6.86 20.11 -4.74
N SER A 331 -7.89 19.28 -4.53
CA SER A 331 -9.13 19.70 -3.86
C SER A 331 -9.14 19.47 -2.35
N PHE A 332 -8.12 18.81 -1.81
CA PHE A 332 -8.06 18.43 -0.39
C PHE A 332 -6.60 18.35 0.11
N ASN A 333 -5.91 19.50 0.10
CA ASN A 333 -4.47 19.56 0.39
C ASN A 333 -4.12 19.68 1.89
N PHE A 334 -4.87 18.98 2.75
CA PHE A 334 -4.60 18.91 4.19
C PHE A 334 -3.43 17.96 4.46
N LYS A 335 -2.58 18.28 5.45
CA LYS A 335 -1.45 17.41 5.84
C LYS A 335 -1.94 16.12 6.48
N MET A 336 -1.49 14.97 6.00
CA MET A 336 -1.96 13.66 6.48
C MET A 336 -0.82 12.68 6.78
N ASP A 337 -1.10 11.72 7.68
CA ASP A 337 -0.13 10.75 8.17
C ASP A 337 0.33 9.80 7.07
N TYR A 338 -0.61 9.27 6.28
CA TYR A 338 -0.33 8.28 5.26
C TYR A 338 0.45 8.88 4.08
N GLN A 339 0.11 10.09 3.63
CA GLN A 339 0.86 10.82 2.60
C GLN A 339 2.28 11.14 3.08
N THR A 340 2.42 11.49 4.35
CA THR A 340 3.73 11.76 4.96
C THR A 340 4.57 10.49 5.10
N ALA A 341 3.95 9.36 5.48
CA ALA A 341 4.61 8.06 5.57
C ALA A 341 5.07 7.56 4.20
N ARG A 342 4.26 7.78 3.17
CA ARG A 342 4.52 7.44 1.76
C ARG A 342 5.73 8.20 1.21
N TYR A 343 5.77 9.51 1.37
CA TYR A 343 6.96 10.32 1.03
C TYR A 343 8.23 9.84 1.78
N ALA A 344 8.07 9.50 3.06
CA ALA A 344 9.20 9.02 3.85
C ALA A 344 9.73 7.67 3.37
N ALA A 345 8.84 6.77 2.93
CA ALA A 345 9.21 5.50 2.31
C ALA A 345 10.01 5.69 1.01
N GLU A 346 9.58 6.61 0.15
CA GLU A 346 10.32 6.95 -1.08
C GLU A 346 11.73 7.48 -0.75
N CYS A 347 11.81 8.41 0.21
CA CYS A 347 13.08 8.98 0.65
C CYS A 347 14.01 7.89 1.23
N ALA A 348 13.49 6.99 2.06
CA ALA A 348 14.28 5.89 2.64
C ALA A 348 14.79 4.92 1.59
N ARG A 349 13.94 4.50 0.64
CA ARG A 349 14.35 3.64 -0.48
C ARG A 349 15.37 4.33 -1.37
N TRP A 350 15.17 5.62 -1.70
CA TRP A 350 16.13 6.37 -2.50
C TRP A 350 17.47 6.60 -1.78
N TYR A 351 17.46 6.86 -0.47
CA TYR A 351 18.68 6.95 0.33
C TYR A 351 19.53 5.68 0.21
N SER A 352 18.91 4.51 0.29
CA SER A 352 19.62 3.22 0.21
C SER A 352 20.37 3.01 -1.10
N LEU A 353 19.88 3.62 -2.19
CA LEU A 353 20.48 3.53 -3.53
C LEU A 353 21.47 4.64 -3.82
N SER A 354 21.15 5.87 -3.41
CA SER A 354 21.93 7.07 -3.74
C SER A 354 23.05 7.37 -2.74
N GLY A 355 22.90 6.92 -1.48
CA GLY A 355 23.77 7.34 -0.37
C GLY A 355 23.61 8.80 0.06
N ASP A 356 22.62 9.52 -0.47
CA ASP A 356 22.39 10.93 -0.13
C ASP A 356 21.69 11.06 1.24
N GLU A 357 22.48 11.42 2.24
CA GLU A 357 22.06 11.61 3.63
C GLU A 357 20.91 12.62 3.82
N SER A 358 20.65 13.51 2.86
CA SER A 358 19.50 14.41 2.94
C SER A 358 18.17 13.65 2.87
N TYR A 359 18.09 12.57 2.08
CA TYR A 359 16.90 11.72 2.02
C TYR A 359 16.74 10.85 3.27
N ARG A 360 17.86 10.43 3.88
CA ARG A 360 17.85 9.77 5.18
C ARG A 360 17.19 10.62 6.25
N GLU A 361 17.58 11.89 6.31
CA GLU A 361 17.02 12.84 7.28
C GLU A 361 15.54 13.13 6.99
N LYS A 362 15.18 13.36 5.72
CA LYS A 362 13.78 13.54 5.29
C LYS A 362 12.91 12.36 5.71
N ALA A 363 13.35 11.13 5.46
CA ALA A 363 12.63 9.92 5.83
C ALA A 363 12.46 9.79 7.35
N LEU A 364 13.56 9.90 8.10
CA LEU A 364 13.55 9.74 9.56
C LEU A 364 12.61 10.74 10.24
N ARG A 365 12.69 12.03 9.87
CA ARG A 365 11.88 13.06 10.52
C ARG A 365 10.40 12.94 10.15
N SER A 366 10.10 12.60 8.90
CA SER A 366 8.72 12.43 8.44
C SER A 366 8.05 11.22 9.08
N LEU A 367 8.72 10.05 9.14
CA LEU A 367 8.20 8.90 9.90
C LEU A 367 8.07 9.19 11.39
N THR A 368 9.02 9.94 11.96
CA THR A 368 8.93 10.37 13.36
C THR A 368 7.67 11.19 13.59
N TRP A 369 7.33 12.13 12.70
CA TRP A 369 6.10 12.91 12.80
C TRP A 369 4.86 12.02 12.71
N VAL A 370 4.85 11.02 11.83
CA VAL A 370 3.76 10.05 11.72
C VAL A 370 3.50 9.29 13.03
N THR A 371 4.53 9.01 13.85
CA THR A 371 4.31 8.37 15.16
C THR A 371 3.48 9.21 16.14
N TYR A 372 3.36 10.52 15.91
CA TYR A 372 2.50 11.41 16.68
C TYR A 372 1.05 11.43 16.17
N CYS A 373 0.70 10.68 15.12
CA CYS A 373 -0.64 10.60 14.53
C CYS A 373 -1.51 9.48 15.15
N ASN A 374 -1.21 9.11 16.40
CA ASN A 374 -2.05 8.23 17.20
C ASN A 374 -1.97 8.55 18.69
N ASP A 375 -2.99 8.11 19.44
CA ASP A 375 -2.90 8.06 20.90
C ASP A 375 -2.17 6.80 21.40
N SER A 376 -1.99 6.70 22.73
CA SER A 376 -1.31 5.56 23.37
C SER A 376 -2.08 4.24 23.28
N SER A 377 -3.34 4.26 22.83
CA SER A 377 -4.15 3.06 22.59
C SER A 377 -4.08 2.57 21.14
N GLY A 378 -3.47 3.36 20.25
CA GLY A 378 -3.40 3.11 18.81
C GLY A 378 -4.59 3.69 18.03
N MET A 379 -5.42 4.53 18.67
CA MET A 379 -6.46 5.27 17.96
C MET A 379 -5.81 6.33 17.08
N ALA A 380 -6.12 6.29 15.80
CA ALA A 380 -5.55 7.19 14.81
C ALA A 380 -6.20 8.56 14.77
N PHE A 381 -5.43 9.51 14.24
CA PHE A 381 -5.94 10.72 13.62
C PHE A 381 -5.07 11.05 12.41
N GLU A 382 -5.68 11.57 11.34
CA GLU A 382 -4.97 11.87 10.07
C GLU A 382 -3.83 12.86 10.28
N SER A 383 -3.97 13.78 11.23
CA SER A 383 -3.06 14.89 11.37
C SER A 383 -3.13 15.54 12.75
N PRO A 384 -1.99 15.81 13.41
CA PRO A 384 -1.95 16.69 14.58
C PRO A 384 -2.15 18.16 14.24
N VAL A 385 -2.07 18.56 12.96
CA VAL A 385 -2.13 19.98 12.53
C VAL A 385 -3.38 20.34 11.75
N SER A 386 -3.96 19.38 11.02
CA SER A 386 -5.19 19.59 10.25
C SER A 386 -6.42 19.41 11.12
N LYS A 387 -7.33 20.39 11.08
CA LYS A 387 -8.52 20.44 11.93
C LYS A 387 -9.76 20.01 11.17
N GLY A 388 -10.66 19.29 11.85
CA GLY A 388 -11.95 18.88 11.29
C GLY A 388 -11.87 17.72 10.30
N ILE A 389 -10.74 17.02 10.27
CA ILE A 389 -10.52 15.84 9.42
C ILE A 389 -10.86 14.59 10.24
N LEU A 390 -11.69 13.72 9.68
CA LEU A 390 -12.03 12.43 10.27
C LEU A 390 -10.96 11.40 9.95
N SER A 391 -10.84 10.37 10.79
CA SER A 391 -9.85 9.31 10.61
C SER A 391 -10.42 8.18 9.77
N TRP A 392 -9.80 7.94 8.62
CA TRP A 392 -10.21 6.91 7.68
C TRP A 392 -9.55 5.58 8.01
N TRP A 393 -10.29 4.50 7.86
CA TRP A 393 -9.79 3.15 8.12
C TRP A 393 -8.74 2.74 7.09
N SER A 394 -8.94 3.06 5.81
CA SER A 394 -7.97 2.87 4.72
C SER A 394 -6.63 3.53 5.05
N ASP A 395 -6.68 4.81 5.37
CA ASP A 395 -5.54 5.72 5.47
C ASP A 395 -4.71 5.35 6.70
N CYS A 396 -5.34 5.41 7.87
CA CYS A 396 -4.66 5.28 9.15
C CYS A 396 -4.21 3.85 9.51
N TYR A 397 -4.91 2.82 9.01
CA TYR A 397 -4.67 1.42 9.42
C TYR A 397 -4.25 0.48 8.27
N GLY A 398 -4.46 0.89 7.02
CA GLY A 398 -3.93 0.23 5.85
C GLY A 398 -2.69 0.95 5.33
N GLU A 399 -2.90 2.12 4.73
CA GLU A 399 -1.92 2.82 3.89
C GLU A 399 -0.74 3.38 4.68
N CYS A 400 -0.99 4.10 5.77
CA CYS A 400 0.06 4.67 6.61
C CYS A 400 1.02 3.59 7.16
N PRO A 401 0.56 2.55 7.89
CA PRO A 401 1.47 1.57 8.48
C PRO A 401 2.24 0.75 7.45
N ARG A 402 1.67 0.44 6.26
CA ARG A 402 2.40 -0.33 5.24
C ARG A 402 3.66 0.39 4.74
N MET A 403 3.71 1.71 4.77
CA MET A 403 4.85 2.50 4.29
C MET A 403 6.11 2.34 5.14
N PHE A 404 5.96 2.01 6.44
CA PHE A 404 7.11 1.78 7.32
C PHE A 404 7.97 0.59 6.86
N TYR A 405 7.35 -0.44 6.30
CA TYR A 405 8.09 -1.61 5.78
C TYR A 405 8.90 -1.26 4.52
N HIS A 406 8.34 -0.46 3.61
CA HIS A 406 9.10 0.10 2.50
C HIS A 406 10.28 0.94 3.01
N ALA A 407 10.07 1.75 4.05
CA ALA A 407 11.15 2.52 4.66
C ALA A 407 12.21 1.64 5.33
N PHE A 408 11.81 0.57 6.04
CA PHE A 408 12.74 -0.37 6.66
C PHE A 408 13.59 -1.13 5.63
N ALA A 409 13.06 -1.39 4.43
CA ALA A 409 13.85 -1.95 3.34
C ALA A 409 15.06 -1.06 2.97
N GLY A 410 14.86 0.27 2.97
CA GLY A 410 15.91 1.24 2.69
C GLY A 410 16.77 1.61 3.90
N MET A 411 16.20 1.58 5.10
CA MET A 411 16.84 1.99 6.36
C MET A 411 16.63 0.90 7.45
N PRO A 412 17.34 -0.23 7.37
CA PRO A 412 17.15 -1.36 8.28
C PRO A 412 17.50 -1.06 9.74
N GLU A 413 18.25 0.01 10.02
CA GLU A 413 18.55 0.47 11.37
C GLU A 413 17.34 1.08 12.10
N LEU A 414 16.24 1.36 11.40
CA LEU A 414 15.00 1.89 11.98
C LEU A 414 14.17 0.82 12.69
N ALA A 415 14.44 -0.46 12.45
CA ALA A 415 13.84 -1.58 13.14
C ALA A 415 14.56 -1.88 14.48
N PRO A 416 13.84 -2.43 15.48
CA PRO A 416 14.31 -2.49 16.86
C PRO A 416 15.60 -3.31 17.02
N PRO A 417 16.55 -2.86 17.86
CA PRO A 417 17.80 -3.57 18.09
C PRO A 417 17.60 -4.84 18.91
N GLY A 418 18.43 -5.86 18.63
CA GLY A 418 18.38 -7.15 19.31
C GLY A 418 17.34 -8.12 18.73
N GLU A 419 16.47 -7.66 17.83
CA GLU A 419 15.41 -8.47 17.22
C GLU A 419 15.74 -8.85 15.77
N ASN A 420 15.11 -9.95 15.32
CA ASN A 420 15.17 -10.47 13.97
C ASN A 420 13.83 -10.17 13.28
N HIS A 421 13.87 -9.56 12.10
CA HIS A 421 12.65 -9.26 11.34
C HIS A 421 12.88 -9.36 9.84
N ILE A 422 11.90 -9.91 9.13
CA ILE A 422 11.67 -9.63 7.71
C ILE A 422 11.06 -8.23 7.64
N LEU A 423 11.86 -7.28 7.17
CA LEU A 423 11.51 -5.86 7.11
C LEU A 423 10.57 -5.54 5.95
N TYR A 424 10.77 -6.21 4.81
CA TYR A 424 9.98 -6.05 3.60
C TYR A 424 10.14 -7.27 2.71
N SER A 425 9.12 -7.55 1.90
CA SER A 425 9.19 -8.53 0.82
C SER A 425 8.38 -8.00 -0.36
N GLU A 426 8.94 -8.15 -1.56
CA GLU A 426 8.26 -7.82 -2.82
C GLU A 426 7.11 -8.80 -3.12
N ILE A 427 7.16 -10.00 -2.52
CA ILE A 427 6.23 -11.08 -2.77
C ILE A 427 5.40 -11.42 -1.52
N VAL A 428 4.48 -12.36 -1.68
CA VAL A 428 3.73 -12.94 -0.56
C VAL A 428 4.58 -14.00 0.12
N LEU A 429 4.74 -13.89 1.44
CA LEU A 429 5.38 -14.88 2.29
C LEU A 429 4.34 -15.59 3.15
N LYS A 430 4.57 -16.86 3.47
CA LYS A 430 3.78 -17.62 4.44
C LYS A 430 4.65 -18.50 5.33
N ASP A 431 4.05 -19.09 6.36
CA ASP A 431 4.72 -19.98 7.32
C ASP A 431 5.97 -19.36 7.98
N VAL A 432 5.91 -18.05 8.23
CA VAL A 432 7.00 -17.28 8.84
C VAL A 432 7.17 -17.71 10.31
N ARG A 433 8.39 -18.09 10.68
CA ARG A 433 8.76 -18.50 12.05
C ARG A 433 10.08 -17.86 12.45
N TYR A 434 10.11 -17.38 13.68
CA TYR A 434 11.28 -16.79 14.31
C TYR A 434 11.73 -17.65 15.48
N GLU A 435 13.01 -17.99 15.49
CA GLU A 435 13.74 -18.66 16.56
C GLU A 435 15.03 -17.85 16.85
N PRO A 436 15.70 -18.03 18.01
CA PRO A 436 16.80 -17.15 18.42
C PRO A 436 17.94 -16.96 17.39
N ARG A 437 18.23 -17.98 16.57
CA ARG A 437 19.25 -17.95 15.51
C ARG A 437 18.76 -18.60 14.22
N LYS A 438 17.44 -18.63 14.04
CA LYS A 438 16.84 -19.28 12.89
C LYS A 438 15.58 -18.53 12.46
N ILE A 439 15.45 -18.29 11.17
CA ILE A 439 14.26 -17.73 10.55
C ILE A 439 13.89 -18.64 9.41
N THR A 440 12.63 -19.05 9.35
CA THR A 440 12.10 -19.85 8.23
C THR A 440 10.85 -19.19 7.69
N PHE A 441 10.71 -19.17 6.37
CA PHE A 441 9.50 -18.71 5.69
C PHE A 441 9.39 -19.35 4.31
N THR A 442 8.20 -19.33 3.72
CA THR A 442 7.96 -19.82 2.37
C THR A 442 7.74 -18.64 1.43
N ALA A 443 8.62 -18.49 0.43
CA ALA A 443 8.44 -17.61 -0.71
C ALA A 443 7.42 -18.24 -1.69
N THR A 444 6.36 -17.51 -2.03
CA THR A 444 5.24 -18.07 -2.83
C THR A 444 5.35 -17.80 -4.33
N ALA A 445 6.21 -16.87 -4.73
CA ALA A 445 6.47 -16.55 -6.13
C ALA A 445 7.85 -17.05 -6.55
N SER A 446 8.00 -17.27 -7.86
CA SER A 446 9.24 -17.75 -8.44
C SER A 446 10.34 -16.70 -8.44
N GLU A 447 10.07 -15.40 -8.41
CA GLU A 447 11.09 -14.37 -8.34
C GLU A 447 10.72 -13.40 -7.22
N GLY A 448 11.71 -12.96 -6.44
CA GLY A 448 11.46 -11.98 -5.38
C GLY A 448 12.69 -11.56 -4.59
N VAL A 449 12.51 -10.46 -3.86
CA VAL A 449 13.50 -9.92 -2.93
C VAL A 449 12.92 -9.78 -1.53
N GLU A 450 13.65 -10.31 -0.53
CA GLU A 450 13.35 -10.14 0.89
C GLU A 450 14.44 -9.34 1.59
N TYR A 451 14.02 -8.35 2.38
CA TYR A 451 14.87 -7.48 3.18
C TYR A 451 14.72 -7.86 4.64
N LEU A 452 15.82 -8.14 5.32
CA LEU A 452 15.82 -8.58 6.71
C LEU A 452 16.81 -7.80 7.57
N ARG A 453 16.47 -7.71 8.85
CA ARG A 453 17.35 -7.31 9.93
C ARG A 453 17.62 -8.52 10.81
N LEU A 454 18.89 -8.84 11.04
CA LEU A 454 19.31 -9.95 11.89
C LEU A 454 20.10 -9.46 13.11
N SER A 455 19.85 -10.07 14.27
CA SER A 455 20.65 -9.90 15.49
C SER A 455 21.86 -10.82 15.56
N PHE A 456 22.03 -11.70 14.55
CA PHE A 456 23.15 -12.62 14.42
C PHE A 456 23.73 -12.60 13.00
N ARG A 457 24.98 -13.04 12.85
CA ARG A 457 25.58 -13.27 11.53
C ARG A 457 25.11 -14.64 11.02
N PRO A 458 24.44 -14.74 9.86
CA PRO A 458 24.01 -16.04 9.34
C PRO A 458 25.22 -16.90 8.97
N ALA A 459 25.21 -18.16 9.40
CA ALA A 459 26.17 -19.19 9.02
C ALA A 459 25.77 -19.89 7.72
N ARG A 460 24.46 -20.07 7.50
CA ARG A 460 23.92 -20.73 6.31
C ARG A 460 22.56 -20.13 5.94
N ILE A 461 22.37 -19.89 4.64
CA ILE A 461 21.09 -19.47 4.07
C ILE A 461 20.76 -20.45 2.95
N THR A 462 19.55 -21.00 2.95
CA THR A 462 19.12 -21.98 1.95
C THR A 462 17.77 -21.63 1.36
N ILE A 463 17.53 -22.11 0.14
CA ILE A 463 16.22 -22.19 -0.49
C ILE A 463 15.95 -23.62 -0.93
N GLU A 464 14.86 -24.23 -0.47
CA GLU A 464 14.58 -25.65 -0.69
C GLU A 464 15.78 -26.55 -0.29
N GLY A 465 16.46 -26.19 0.80
CA GLY A 465 17.64 -26.89 1.31
C GLY A 465 18.95 -26.67 0.52
N MET A 466 18.90 -25.95 -0.61
CA MET A 466 20.08 -25.61 -1.41
C MET A 466 20.71 -24.31 -0.90
N ASP A 467 22.03 -24.29 -0.73
CA ASP A 467 22.75 -23.12 -0.22
C ASP A 467 22.66 -21.94 -1.19
N LEU A 468 22.26 -20.79 -0.66
CA LEU A 468 22.35 -19.52 -1.38
C LEU A 468 23.76 -18.94 -1.16
N PRO A 469 24.52 -18.63 -2.21
CA PRO A 469 25.83 -18.00 -2.07
C PRO A 469 25.70 -16.52 -1.70
N LYS A 470 26.70 -16.00 -0.96
CA LYS A 470 26.86 -14.57 -0.80
C LYS A 470 27.22 -13.93 -2.15
N ARG A 471 26.57 -12.83 -2.50
CA ARG A 471 26.78 -12.02 -3.70
C ARG A 471 27.10 -10.58 -3.30
N ASP A 472 27.97 -9.94 -4.07
CA ASP A 472 28.28 -8.50 -3.96
C ASP A 472 27.57 -7.67 -5.06
N ASP A 473 26.79 -8.32 -5.93
CA ASP A 473 25.98 -7.75 -7.00
C ASP A 473 24.47 -8.04 -6.79
N ASP A 474 23.64 -7.50 -7.68
CA ASP A 474 22.18 -7.70 -7.68
C ASP A 474 21.74 -8.99 -8.39
N SER A 475 22.65 -9.93 -8.63
CA SER A 475 22.34 -11.20 -9.29
C SER A 475 21.36 -12.03 -8.46
N PRO A 476 20.39 -12.72 -9.09
CA PRO A 476 19.44 -13.59 -8.39
C PRO A 476 20.12 -14.84 -7.83
N ASP A 477 19.37 -15.59 -7.02
CA ASP A 477 19.80 -16.82 -6.33
C ASP A 477 21.07 -16.60 -5.49
N GLY A 478 20.97 -15.63 -4.58
CA GLY A 478 22.03 -15.28 -3.67
C GLY A 478 21.58 -14.27 -2.63
N TYR A 479 22.52 -13.86 -1.78
CA TYR A 479 22.25 -12.87 -0.74
C TYR A 479 23.38 -11.88 -0.56
N SER A 480 23.04 -10.66 -0.16
CA SER A 480 24.00 -9.67 0.31
C SER A 480 23.86 -9.49 1.82
N LEU A 481 24.99 -9.25 2.50
CA LEU A 481 25.01 -9.10 3.96
C LEU A 481 25.89 -7.91 4.34
N LYS A 482 25.30 -6.93 5.02
CA LYS A 482 25.98 -5.73 5.51
C LYS A 482 25.87 -5.67 7.03
N LYS A 483 27.00 -5.47 7.71
CA LYS A 483 26.97 -5.18 9.16
C LYS A 483 26.37 -3.79 9.36
N ILE A 484 25.38 -3.69 10.23
CA ILE A 484 24.79 -2.44 10.68
C ILE A 484 25.12 -2.21 12.16
N GLY A 485 24.80 -1.03 12.69
CA GLY A 485 25.12 -0.66 14.08
C GLY A 485 24.63 -1.69 15.12
N ARG A 486 25.21 -1.63 16.33
CA ARG A 486 24.81 -2.44 17.49
C ARG A 486 24.85 -3.98 17.27
N GLY A 487 25.81 -4.45 16.47
CA GLY A 487 26.05 -5.89 16.26
C GLY A 487 25.05 -6.60 15.35
N ALA A 488 24.18 -5.86 14.66
CA ALA A 488 23.19 -6.41 13.76
C ALA A 488 23.65 -6.44 12.30
N PHE A 489 22.85 -7.11 11.46
CA PHE A 489 23.11 -7.26 10.03
C PHE A 489 21.86 -6.91 9.21
N SER A 490 22.05 -6.19 8.12
CA SER A 490 21.09 -6.10 7.03
C SER A 490 21.39 -7.23 6.06
N LEU A 491 20.37 -8.02 5.75
CA LEU A 491 20.41 -9.14 4.82
C LEU A 491 19.40 -8.86 3.70
N VAL A 492 19.82 -9.00 2.46
CA VAL A 492 18.91 -8.96 1.29
C VAL A 492 19.07 -10.28 0.55
N ILE A 493 17.99 -11.04 0.41
CA ILE A 493 17.92 -12.28 -0.34
C ILE A 493 17.24 -12.01 -1.67
N ARG A 494 17.83 -12.47 -2.77
CA ARG A 494 17.24 -12.46 -4.12
C ARG A 494 17.15 -13.89 -4.62
N HIS A 495 16.00 -14.29 -5.13
CA HIS A 495 15.79 -15.66 -5.61
C HIS A 495 14.96 -15.68 -6.90
N LYS A 496 15.18 -16.73 -7.70
CA LYS A 496 14.41 -17.12 -8.88
C LYS A 496 13.75 -18.49 -8.69
N LYS A 497 13.44 -18.83 -7.44
CA LYS A 497 12.72 -20.05 -7.10
C LYS A 497 11.77 -19.82 -5.91
N ALA A 498 10.52 -20.27 -6.03
CA ALA A 498 9.63 -20.36 -4.88
C ALA A 498 10.08 -21.47 -3.92
N GLY A 499 9.76 -21.36 -2.63
CA GLY A 499 10.00 -22.42 -1.66
C GLY A 499 10.37 -21.95 -0.27
N VAL A 500 10.75 -22.91 0.57
CA VAL A 500 11.16 -22.70 1.95
C VAL A 500 12.55 -22.09 1.97
N ILE A 501 12.64 -20.88 2.52
CA ILE A 501 13.89 -20.20 2.84
C ILE A 501 14.18 -20.42 4.32
N GLU A 502 15.40 -20.84 4.62
CA GLU A 502 15.91 -21.01 5.98
C GLU A 502 17.20 -20.20 6.14
N ILE A 503 17.22 -19.35 7.16
CA ILE A 503 18.38 -18.57 7.59
C ILE A 503 18.79 -19.10 8.96
N SER A 504 20.01 -19.62 9.08
CA SER A 504 20.53 -20.17 10.33
C SER A 504 21.88 -19.55 10.70
N GLY A 505 22.06 -19.29 12.00
CA GLY A 505 23.19 -18.54 12.56
C GLY A 505 24.23 -19.37 13.26
#